data_AF-A0A1R3XLM0-F1
#
_entry.id   AF-A0A1R3XLM0-F1
#
_cell.length_a   1.000
_cell.length_b   1.000
_cell.length_c   1.000
_cell.angle_alpha   90.00
_cell.angle_beta   90.00
_cell.angle_gamma   90.00
#
_symmetry.space_group_name_H-M   'P 1'
#
loop_
_entity.id
_entity.type
_entity.pdbx_description
1 polymer ?
#
loop_
_entity_poly.entity_id
_entity_poly.type
_entity_poly.pdbx_seq_one_letter_code
_entity_poly.pdbx_strand_id
1 'polypeptide(L)'
;MKLLKQTSTNFLCLLLLSIASLACSKKDEPAPTTKNEITFNGKTHTFITALMGNFGFKDNTRFGTPTHQIFDVMQADDVILVDNDGRFVDLKNTEYLIMYGLFVPEAASLPVGTFTYISHENDQNLQPKQLQEKYNGKYYFSSAWIHFDLNGNNKLEPGEYLKVVGGKITTSGTEADFTIDYDWVFNDGKTLKGRYKGDVTWYRH
;
A
#
# COMPACT_ATOMS: atom_id res chain seq x y z
N MET A 1 -49.55 -8.92 -68.67
CA MET A 1 -49.30 -7.62 -68.01
C MET A 1 -48.68 -7.92 -66.65
N LYS A 2 -47.41 -7.54 -66.44
CA LYS A 2 -46.61 -7.85 -65.24
C LYS A 2 -46.94 -6.87 -64.10
N LEU A 3 -47.07 -7.38 -62.87
CA LEU A 3 -46.90 -6.62 -61.63
C LEU A 3 -45.62 -7.12 -60.95
N LEU A 4 -44.65 -6.22 -60.73
CA LEU A 4 -43.43 -6.50 -59.95
C LEU A 4 -43.78 -6.59 -58.47
N LYS A 5 -43.20 -7.57 -57.78
CA LYS A 5 -43.11 -7.60 -56.31
C LYS A 5 -41.65 -7.59 -55.88
N GLN A 6 -41.35 -6.58 -55.07
CA GLN A 6 -40.65 -6.67 -53.79
C GLN A 6 -39.12 -6.82 -53.80
N THR A 7 -38.44 -5.68 -53.65
CA THR A 7 -37.05 -5.58 -53.20
C THR A 7 -37.01 -5.47 -51.67
N SER A 8 -36.39 -6.43 -50.99
CA SER A 8 -36.00 -6.26 -49.58
C SER A 8 -34.91 -7.26 -49.19
N THR A 9 -33.69 -7.02 -49.66
CA THR A 9 -32.50 -7.69 -49.11
C THR A 9 -31.34 -6.73 -49.29
N ASN A 10 -31.01 -5.90 -48.28
CA ASN A 10 -29.71 -5.21 -48.12
C ASN A 10 -29.70 -4.24 -46.93
N PHE A 11 -30.21 -4.64 -45.75
CA PHE A 11 -30.08 -3.79 -44.55
C PHE A 11 -29.61 -4.52 -43.29
N LEU A 12 -29.40 -5.83 -43.34
CA LEU A 12 -29.08 -6.61 -42.13
C LEU A 12 -27.57 -6.89 -41.94
N CYS A 13 -26.72 -6.68 -42.96
CA CYS A 13 -25.29 -6.96 -42.84
C CYS A 13 -24.44 -5.78 -42.32
N LEU A 14 -24.99 -4.56 -42.22
CA LEU A 14 -24.24 -3.38 -41.78
C LEU A 14 -24.36 -3.06 -40.28
N LEU A 15 -25.24 -3.74 -39.55
CA LEU A 15 -25.42 -3.52 -38.10
C LEU A 15 -24.56 -4.44 -37.21
N LEU A 16 -23.91 -5.46 -37.80
CA LEU A 16 -23.11 -6.45 -37.06
C LEU A 16 -21.60 -6.09 -36.96
N LEU A 17 -21.16 -5.00 -37.60
CA LEU A 17 -19.75 -4.56 -37.57
C LEU A 17 -19.45 -3.42 -36.58
N SER A 18 -20.45 -2.84 -35.92
CA SER A 18 -20.28 -1.66 -35.05
C SER A 18 -20.19 -1.96 -33.55
N ILE A 19 -20.17 -3.23 -33.13
CA ILE A 19 -20.13 -3.60 -31.69
C ILE A 19 -18.75 -4.16 -31.26
N ALA A 20 -17.80 -4.34 -32.18
CA ALA A 20 -16.50 -4.94 -31.87
C ALA A 20 -15.45 -3.98 -31.26
N SER A 21 -15.75 -2.69 -31.06
CA SER A 21 -14.77 -1.70 -30.59
C SER A 21 -14.82 -1.39 -29.08
N LEU A 22 -15.57 -2.16 -28.29
CA LEU A 22 -15.58 -2.07 -26.81
C LEU A 22 -14.73 -3.17 -26.14
N ALA A 23 -13.77 -3.75 -26.85
CA ALA A 23 -12.65 -4.41 -26.20
C ALA A 23 -11.76 -3.33 -25.58
N CYS A 24 -12.17 -2.83 -24.42
CA CYS A 24 -11.27 -2.18 -23.48
C CYS A 24 -10.05 -3.09 -23.35
N SER A 25 -8.93 -2.66 -23.91
CA SER A 25 -7.63 -3.22 -23.57
C SER A 25 -7.54 -3.15 -22.06
N LYS A 26 -7.64 -4.30 -21.39
CA LYS A 26 -7.15 -4.41 -20.02
C LYS A 26 -5.72 -3.90 -20.12
N LYS A 27 -5.45 -2.71 -19.58
CA LYS A 27 -4.07 -2.27 -19.40
C LYS A 27 -3.46 -3.38 -18.56
N ASP A 28 -2.54 -4.14 -19.16
CA ASP A 28 -1.79 -5.16 -18.44
C ASP A 28 -1.26 -4.47 -17.19
N GLU A 29 -1.76 -4.91 -16.03
CA GLU A 29 -1.22 -4.41 -14.78
C GLU A 29 0.26 -4.75 -14.79
N PRO A 30 1.15 -3.77 -14.54
CA PRO A 30 2.57 -4.04 -14.53
C PRO A 30 2.85 -5.16 -13.54
N ALA A 31 3.64 -6.15 -13.97
CA ALA A 31 4.10 -7.24 -13.13
C ALA A 31 4.81 -6.65 -11.89
N PRO A 32 4.77 -7.33 -10.73
CA PRO A 32 5.47 -6.88 -9.54
C PRO A 32 6.94 -6.62 -9.86
N THR A 33 7.43 -5.43 -9.51
CA THR A 33 8.83 -5.09 -9.71
C THR A 33 9.73 -5.95 -8.83
N THR A 34 10.91 -6.31 -9.34
CA THR A 34 11.94 -7.01 -8.58
C THR A 34 12.95 -6.06 -7.93
N LYS A 35 12.82 -4.75 -8.19
CA LYS A 35 13.72 -3.71 -7.69
C LYS A 35 13.12 -3.01 -6.48
N ASN A 36 13.97 -2.29 -5.77
CA ASN A 36 13.57 -1.39 -4.69
C ASN A 36 12.91 -0.15 -5.28
N GLU A 37 11.67 -0.28 -5.73
CA GLU A 37 10.96 0.82 -6.37
C GLU A 37 9.45 0.76 -6.13
N ILE A 38 8.83 1.93 -6.22
CA ILE A 38 7.40 2.12 -6.36
C ILE A 38 7.11 2.77 -7.69
N THR A 39 5.94 2.46 -8.26
CA THR A 39 5.41 3.23 -9.39
C THR A 39 4.13 3.91 -8.97
N PHE A 40 4.09 5.23 -9.11
CA PHE A 40 2.93 6.06 -8.79
C PHE A 40 2.75 7.14 -9.86
N ASN A 41 1.52 7.31 -10.38
CA ASN A 41 1.21 8.22 -11.49
C ASN A 41 2.13 8.06 -12.73
N GLY A 42 2.65 6.86 -12.97
CA GLY A 42 3.57 6.60 -14.08
C GLY A 42 5.01 7.13 -13.86
N LYS A 43 5.32 7.69 -12.69
CA LYS A 43 6.70 7.94 -12.24
C LYS A 43 7.16 6.75 -11.39
N THR A 44 8.38 6.28 -11.65
CA THR A 44 9.04 5.28 -10.82
C THR A 44 9.94 5.99 -9.83
N HIS A 45 9.87 5.58 -8.56
CA HIS A 45 10.72 6.11 -7.50
C HIS A 45 11.44 4.94 -6.82
N THR A 46 12.72 5.12 -6.51
CA THR A 46 13.58 4.05 -5.96
C THR A 46 13.68 4.22 -4.44
N PHE A 47 13.64 3.13 -3.67
CA PHE A 47 13.90 3.17 -2.23
C PHE A 47 15.40 3.10 -1.96
N ILE A 48 15.86 3.88 -0.98
CA ILE A 48 17.24 3.83 -0.52
C ILE A 48 17.32 3.29 0.91
N THR A 49 16.39 3.67 1.79
CA THR A 49 16.49 3.35 3.22
C THR A 49 15.18 2.79 3.77
N ALA A 50 15.28 1.83 4.70
CA ALA A 50 14.17 1.36 5.54
C ALA A 50 14.56 1.38 7.03
N LEU A 51 13.69 1.98 7.85
CA LEU A 51 13.74 1.92 9.30
C LEU A 51 12.55 1.12 9.83
N MET A 52 12.77 0.35 10.89
CA MET A 52 11.71 -0.36 11.60
C MET A 52 11.84 -0.23 13.11
N GLY A 53 10.72 0.00 13.79
CA GLY A 53 10.65 0.13 15.23
C GLY A 53 9.70 -0.92 15.79
N ASN A 54 10.13 -1.65 16.81
CA ASN A 54 9.23 -2.54 17.55
C ASN A 54 8.67 -1.79 18.77
N PHE A 55 7.36 -1.51 18.74
CA PHE A 55 6.65 -0.82 19.82
C PHE A 55 6.10 -1.78 20.87
N GLY A 56 6.34 -3.08 20.69
CA GLY A 56 5.83 -4.16 21.52
C GLY A 56 4.30 -4.17 21.53
N PHE A 57 3.75 -4.70 22.62
CA PHE A 57 2.32 -4.69 22.90
C PHE A 57 1.89 -3.35 23.52
N LYS A 58 2.21 -2.22 22.87
CA LYS A 58 1.77 -0.92 23.39
C LYS A 58 0.26 -0.78 23.23
N ASP A 59 -0.37 -0.69 24.40
CA ASP A 59 -1.75 -0.33 24.74
C ASP A 59 -2.71 -0.02 23.59
N ASN A 60 -3.15 -1.07 22.88
CA ASN A 60 -4.36 -1.00 22.07
C ASN A 60 -5.58 -1.00 22.99
N THR A 61 -5.80 0.11 23.70
CA THR A 61 -7.04 0.41 24.47
C THR A 61 -8.30 0.18 23.63
N ARG A 62 -8.16 0.21 22.30
CA ARG A 62 -9.19 -0.09 21.31
C ARG A 62 -9.70 -1.54 21.33
N PHE A 63 -8.86 -2.54 21.64
CA PHE A 63 -9.27 -3.96 21.69
C PHE A 63 -9.58 -4.45 23.12
N GLY A 64 -9.47 -3.57 24.13
CA GLY A 64 -9.64 -3.91 25.55
C GLY A 64 -8.50 -4.75 26.15
N THR A 65 -7.79 -5.52 25.34
CA THR A 65 -6.56 -6.25 25.71
C THR A 65 -5.52 -6.18 24.58
N PRO A 66 -4.22 -6.03 24.88
CA PRO A 66 -3.17 -6.10 23.87
C PRO A 66 -3.12 -7.50 23.25
N THR A 67 -3.40 -7.59 21.94
CA THR A 67 -3.41 -8.87 21.19
C THR A 67 -2.34 -8.92 20.10
N HIS A 68 -1.70 -7.78 19.78
CA HIS A 68 -0.77 -7.65 18.68
C HIS A 68 0.46 -6.84 19.10
N GLN A 69 1.64 -7.24 18.66
CA GLN A 69 2.80 -6.37 18.61
C GLN A 69 2.69 -5.42 17.42
N ILE A 70 3.31 -4.26 17.54
CA ILE A 70 3.30 -3.23 16.51
C ILE A 70 4.72 -3.02 16.00
N PHE A 71 4.89 -3.16 14.69
CA PHE A 71 6.11 -2.78 13.97
C PHE A 71 5.80 -1.58 13.10
N ASP A 72 6.37 -0.43 13.44
CA ASP A 72 6.29 0.76 12.59
C ASP A 72 7.43 0.75 11.59
N VAL A 73 7.09 0.94 10.32
CA VAL A 73 8.06 0.95 9.23
C VAL A 73 8.06 2.32 8.57
N MET A 74 9.25 2.83 8.28
CA MET A 74 9.48 4.05 7.52
C MET A 74 10.46 3.76 6.37
N GLN A 75 10.13 4.20 5.16
CA GLN A 75 10.97 3.98 3.99
C GLN A 75 11.03 5.23 3.13
N ALA A 76 12.23 5.57 2.67
CA ALA A 76 12.48 6.79 1.93
C ALA A 76 13.44 6.54 0.76
N ASP A 77 13.43 7.48 -0.19
CA ASP A 77 14.41 7.58 -1.28
C ASP A 77 15.73 8.23 -0.89
N ASP A 78 15.88 8.64 0.35
CA ASP A 78 17.17 9.10 0.87
C ASP A 78 17.39 8.57 2.30
N VAL A 79 18.41 9.08 2.96
CA VAL A 79 18.81 8.72 4.31
C VAL A 79 17.80 9.27 5.31
N ILE A 80 17.28 8.37 6.14
CA ILE A 80 16.52 8.74 7.32
C ILE A 80 17.50 9.00 8.46
N LEU A 81 17.52 10.23 8.98
CA LEU A 81 18.45 10.61 10.04
C LEU A 81 17.91 10.15 11.39
N VAL A 82 18.78 9.48 12.14
CA VAL A 82 18.52 9.06 13.52
C VAL A 82 19.55 9.66 14.47
N ASP A 83 19.18 9.87 15.74
CA ASP A 83 20.09 10.32 16.78
C ASP A 83 20.97 9.17 17.30
N ASN A 84 21.85 9.47 18.27
CA ASN A 84 22.74 8.47 18.88
C ASN A 84 21.98 7.39 19.67
N ASP A 85 20.73 7.64 20.06
CA ASP A 85 19.86 6.67 20.70
C ASP A 85 19.09 5.83 19.67
N GLY A 86 19.26 6.12 18.38
CA GLY A 86 18.56 5.48 17.28
C GLY A 86 17.11 5.94 17.16
N ARG A 87 16.76 7.16 17.55
CA ARG A 87 15.42 7.75 17.33
C ARG A 87 15.40 8.52 16.03
N PHE A 88 14.25 8.54 15.35
CA PHE A 88 14.04 9.40 14.18
C PHE A 88 14.27 10.88 14.53
N VAL A 89 15.08 11.56 13.71
CA VAL A 89 15.40 12.99 13.86
C VAL A 89 14.81 13.79 12.71
N ASP A 90 15.15 13.44 11.47
CA ASP A 90 14.82 14.25 10.30
C ASP A 90 14.96 13.46 8.99
N LEU A 91 14.45 14.03 7.91
CA LEU A 91 14.60 13.59 6.53
C LEU A 91 15.34 14.67 5.74
N LYS A 92 16.33 14.29 4.94
CA LYS A 92 17.04 15.23 4.06
C LYS A 92 16.88 14.81 2.62
N ASN A 93 16.62 15.80 1.77
CA ASN A 93 16.49 15.66 0.32
C ASN A 93 15.56 14.53 -0.13
N THR A 94 14.46 14.33 0.60
CA THR A 94 13.54 13.21 0.40
C THR A 94 12.41 13.62 -0.55
N GLU A 95 12.30 12.98 -1.71
CA GLU A 95 11.15 13.20 -2.62
C GLU A 95 9.93 12.40 -2.19
N TYR A 96 10.10 11.29 -1.44
CA TYR A 96 8.96 10.57 -0.90
C TYR A 96 9.29 9.77 0.37
N LEU A 97 8.27 9.60 1.21
CA LEU A 97 8.34 8.80 2.43
C LEU A 97 7.11 7.91 2.54
N ILE A 98 7.33 6.61 2.72
CA ILE A 98 6.30 5.65 3.08
C ILE A 98 6.36 5.41 4.58
N MET A 99 5.19 5.41 5.24
CA MET A 99 5.08 4.96 6.64
C MET A 99 3.84 4.08 6.82
N TYR A 100 3.93 3.08 7.69
CA TYR A 100 2.82 2.21 8.06
C TYR A 100 3.13 1.44 9.35
N GLY A 101 2.07 1.06 10.07
CA GLY A 101 2.17 0.14 11.22
C GLY A 101 1.70 -1.27 10.84
N LEU A 102 2.53 -2.27 11.10
CA LEU A 102 2.21 -3.69 10.98
C LEU A 102 1.82 -4.26 12.34
N PHE A 103 0.70 -4.95 12.40
CA PHE A 103 0.14 -5.51 13.62
C PHE A 103 0.19 -7.03 13.54
N VAL A 104 0.89 -7.61 14.51
CA VAL A 104 1.28 -9.02 14.48
C VAL A 104 0.82 -9.72 15.77
N PRO A 105 -0.03 -10.76 15.70
CA PRO A 105 -0.35 -11.57 16.86
C PRO A 105 0.90 -12.32 17.34
N GLU A 106 1.20 -12.19 18.63
CA GLU A 106 2.10 -13.09 19.37
C GLU A 106 3.47 -13.39 18.72
N ALA A 107 4.13 -12.41 18.10
CA ALA A 107 5.45 -12.63 17.47
C ALA A 107 6.55 -11.78 18.10
N ALA A 108 7.74 -12.35 18.33
CA ALA A 108 8.91 -11.62 18.82
C ALA A 108 9.67 -10.84 17.72
N SER A 109 9.39 -11.14 16.46
CA SER A 109 10.01 -10.55 15.27
C SER A 109 8.96 -10.36 14.17
N LEU A 110 9.31 -9.61 13.12
CA LEU A 110 8.43 -9.45 11.96
C LEU A 110 8.27 -10.80 11.23
N PRO A 111 7.06 -11.36 11.13
CA PRO A 111 6.86 -12.62 10.45
C PRO A 111 6.81 -12.44 8.93
N VAL A 112 7.02 -13.55 8.23
CA VAL A 112 6.69 -13.72 6.81
C VAL A 112 5.17 -13.89 6.69
N GLY A 113 4.54 -13.13 5.80
CA GLY A 113 3.10 -13.27 5.58
C GLY A 113 2.48 -12.09 4.85
N THR A 114 1.16 -12.15 4.70
CA THR A 114 0.37 -11.06 4.11
C THR A 114 -0.44 -10.35 5.18
N PHE A 115 -0.25 -9.04 5.25
CA PHE A 115 -0.99 -8.11 6.08
C PHE A 115 -2.09 -7.46 5.24
N THR A 116 -3.33 -7.54 5.71
CA THR A 116 -4.45 -6.88 5.03
C THR A 116 -4.71 -5.51 5.64
N TYR A 117 -5.06 -4.53 4.82
CA TYR A 117 -5.40 -3.19 5.29
C TYR A 117 -6.66 -3.24 6.18
N ILE A 118 -6.64 -2.44 7.25
CA ILE A 118 -7.84 -2.15 8.04
C ILE A 118 -8.06 -0.64 8.14
N SER A 119 -9.33 -0.23 8.15
CA SER A 119 -9.71 1.15 8.41
C SER A 119 -10.25 1.29 9.82
N HIS A 120 -9.45 1.97 10.65
CA HIS A 120 -9.85 2.39 11.98
C HIS A 120 -11.09 3.30 11.97
N GLU A 121 -11.30 4.07 10.91
CA GLU A 121 -12.47 4.95 10.77
C GLU A 121 -13.75 4.13 10.51
N ASN A 122 -13.65 3.06 9.72
CA ASN A 122 -14.79 2.19 9.42
C ASN A 122 -15.24 1.38 10.64
N ASP A 123 -14.34 1.17 11.60
CA ASP A 123 -14.57 0.32 12.77
C ASP A 123 -14.72 1.13 14.07
N GLN A 124 -14.96 2.44 13.97
CA GLN A 124 -15.09 3.34 15.13
C GLN A 124 -16.30 3.02 16.02
N ASN A 125 -17.34 2.39 15.47
CA ASN A 125 -18.57 2.04 16.19
C ASN A 125 -18.56 0.63 16.80
N LEU A 126 -17.51 -0.17 16.54
CA LEU A 126 -17.41 -1.52 17.09
C LEU A 126 -16.94 -1.47 18.55
N GLN A 127 -17.55 -2.29 19.38
CA GLN A 127 -17.14 -2.48 20.77
C GLN A 127 -15.82 -3.27 20.85
N PRO A 128 -15.04 -3.14 21.94
CA PRO A 128 -13.76 -3.83 22.10
C PRO A 128 -13.81 -5.33 21.82
N LYS A 129 -14.85 -6.03 22.30
CA LYS A 129 -15.04 -7.47 22.03
C LYS A 129 -15.24 -7.78 20.54
N GLN A 130 -16.01 -6.96 19.82
CA GLN A 130 -16.25 -7.15 18.38
C GLN A 130 -14.97 -6.89 17.59
N LEU A 131 -14.21 -5.88 17.99
CA LEU A 131 -12.90 -5.58 17.42
C LEU A 131 -11.91 -6.73 17.67
N GLN A 132 -11.89 -7.29 18.89
CA GLN A 132 -11.10 -8.48 19.21
C GLN A 132 -11.50 -9.67 18.34
N GLU A 133 -12.79 -10.01 18.27
CA GLU A 133 -13.29 -11.08 17.39
C GLU A 133 -12.93 -10.85 15.91
N LYS A 134 -12.94 -9.60 15.45
CA LYS A 134 -12.61 -9.24 14.08
C LYS A 134 -11.13 -9.43 13.73
N TYR A 135 -10.21 -9.10 14.64
CA TYR A 135 -8.77 -9.02 14.34
C TYR A 135 -7.88 -10.01 15.07
N ASN A 136 -8.36 -10.66 16.13
CA ASN A 136 -7.52 -11.58 16.90
C ASN A 136 -6.92 -12.68 16.00
N GLY A 137 -5.62 -12.92 16.17
CA GLY A 137 -4.88 -13.92 15.39
C GLY A 137 -4.66 -13.57 13.91
N LYS A 138 -4.85 -12.31 13.50
CA LYS A 138 -4.70 -11.89 12.08
C LYS A 138 -3.55 -10.89 11.90
N TYR A 139 -2.82 -11.02 10.80
CA TYR A 139 -1.89 -10.01 10.34
C TYR A 139 -2.63 -8.88 9.63
N TYR A 140 -2.46 -7.64 10.11
CA TYR A 140 -3.03 -6.47 9.46
C TYR A 140 -2.10 -5.27 9.52
N PHE A 141 -2.32 -4.32 8.64
CA PHE A 141 -1.62 -3.04 8.69
C PHE A 141 -2.61 -1.87 8.72
N SER A 142 -2.18 -0.77 9.31
CA SER A 142 -2.97 0.47 9.39
C SER A 142 -2.04 1.68 9.50
N SER A 143 -2.61 2.89 9.63
CA SER A 143 -1.86 4.15 9.69
C SER A 143 -0.87 4.30 8.54
N ALA A 144 -1.26 3.83 7.36
CA ALA A 144 -0.40 3.77 6.20
C ALA A 144 -0.62 4.99 5.30
N TRP A 145 0.47 5.66 4.96
CA TRP A 145 0.48 6.80 4.06
C TRP A 145 1.78 6.85 3.25
N ILE A 146 1.72 7.59 2.16
CA ILE A 146 2.87 8.01 1.38
C ILE A 146 2.88 9.54 1.30
N HIS A 147 3.99 10.16 1.66
CA HIS A 147 4.27 11.56 1.43
C HIS A 147 5.07 11.71 0.14
N PHE A 148 4.80 12.77 -0.61
CA PHE A 148 5.57 13.15 -1.78
C PHE A 148 5.97 14.61 -1.68
N ASP A 149 7.14 14.96 -2.17
CA ASP A 149 7.47 16.33 -2.54
C ASP A 149 6.80 16.64 -3.89
N LEU A 150 5.73 17.44 -3.86
CA LEU A 150 4.98 17.79 -5.07
C LEU A 150 5.53 19.04 -5.76
N ASN A 151 6.34 19.84 -5.08
CA ASN A 151 6.82 21.12 -5.58
C ASN A 151 8.31 21.12 -5.98
N GLY A 152 9.02 20.01 -5.72
CA GLY A 152 10.41 19.78 -6.11
C GLY A 152 11.42 20.54 -5.26
N ASN A 153 11.06 20.97 -4.05
CA ASN A 153 11.96 21.67 -3.13
C ASN A 153 12.76 20.73 -2.21
N ASN A 154 12.60 19.42 -2.40
CA ASN A 154 13.13 18.30 -1.63
C ASN A 154 12.75 18.33 -0.14
N LYS A 155 11.53 18.78 0.15
CA LYS A 155 10.93 18.76 1.48
C LYS A 155 9.52 18.20 1.40
N LEU A 156 9.17 17.39 2.38
CA LEU A 156 7.82 16.88 2.53
C LEU A 156 6.98 17.91 3.28
N GLU A 157 5.92 18.42 2.65
CA GLU A 157 5.07 19.44 3.26
C GLU A 157 3.79 18.86 3.88
N PRO A 158 3.23 19.49 4.92
CA PRO A 158 1.95 19.08 5.48
C PRO A 158 0.85 19.11 4.42
N GLY A 159 0.10 18.02 4.30
CA GLY A 159 -0.97 17.89 3.30
C GLY A 159 -0.53 17.26 1.98
N GLU A 160 0.77 17.09 1.74
CA GLU A 160 1.31 16.39 0.56
C GLU A 160 1.44 14.90 0.81
N TYR A 161 0.33 14.27 1.18
CA TYR A 161 0.31 12.84 1.45
C TYR A 161 -0.98 12.18 0.98
N LEU A 162 -0.86 10.91 0.64
CA LEU A 162 -1.98 10.04 0.30
C LEU A 162 -2.16 9.00 1.38
N LYS A 163 -3.40 8.88 1.84
CA LYS A 163 -3.79 7.87 2.82
C LYS A 163 -4.13 6.58 2.10
N VAL A 164 -3.58 5.47 2.59
CA VAL A 164 -4.01 4.14 2.14
C VAL A 164 -5.41 3.86 2.71
N VAL A 165 -6.32 3.42 1.85
CA VAL A 165 -7.71 3.04 2.17
C VAL A 165 -8.03 1.59 1.83
N GLY A 166 -7.07 0.86 1.29
CA GLY A 166 -7.21 -0.54 0.94
C GLY A 166 -5.90 -1.16 0.47
N GLY A 167 -5.87 -2.48 0.41
CA GLY A 167 -4.74 -3.23 -0.13
C GLY A 167 -4.09 -4.18 0.86
N LYS A 168 -2.86 -4.57 0.54
CA LYS A 168 -2.06 -5.54 1.29
C LYS A 168 -0.58 -5.17 1.30
N ILE A 169 0.11 -5.68 2.30
CA ILE A 169 1.56 -5.75 2.37
C ILE A 169 1.94 -7.21 2.49
N THR A 170 2.92 -7.69 1.72
CA THR A 170 3.46 -9.04 1.89
C THR A 170 4.92 -8.95 2.30
N THR A 171 5.26 -9.58 3.41
CA THR A 171 6.63 -9.69 3.91
C THR A 171 7.17 -11.08 3.59
N SER A 172 8.44 -11.14 3.19
CA SER A 172 9.20 -12.39 3.04
C SER A 172 10.67 -12.16 3.37
N GLY A 173 11.47 -13.23 3.37
CA GLY A 173 12.86 -13.17 3.81
C GLY A 173 13.00 -13.23 5.33
N THR A 174 14.18 -12.87 5.83
CA THR A 174 14.54 -12.90 7.25
C THR A 174 15.54 -11.79 7.52
N GLU A 175 15.60 -11.32 8.75
CA GLU A 175 16.57 -10.31 9.15
C GLU A 175 18.02 -10.70 8.76
N ALA A 176 18.83 -9.80 8.19
CA ALA A 176 18.52 -8.41 7.86
C ALA A 176 17.80 -8.19 6.51
N ASP A 177 17.83 -9.18 5.60
CA ASP A 177 17.30 -9.08 4.22
C ASP A 177 15.80 -9.40 4.16
N PHE A 178 14.98 -8.38 4.44
CA PHE A 178 13.53 -8.47 4.24
C PHE A 178 13.15 -8.07 2.83
N THR A 179 12.15 -8.74 2.28
CA THR A 179 11.39 -8.25 1.12
C THR A 179 10.00 -7.85 1.56
N ILE A 180 9.58 -6.64 1.17
CA ILE A 180 8.27 -6.07 1.45
C ILE A 180 7.64 -5.68 0.11
N ASP A 181 6.56 -6.35 -0.26
CA ASP A 181 5.77 -6.05 -1.45
C ASP A 181 4.52 -5.23 -1.07
N TYR A 182 4.24 -4.18 -1.84
CA TYR A 182 3.07 -3.31 -1.67
C TYR A 182 2.07 -3.52 -2.80
N ASP A 183 0.79 -3.55 -2.43
CA ASP A 183 -0.34 -3.50 -3.35
C ASP A 183 -1.45 -2.69 -2.69
N TRP A 184 -1.42 -1.38 -2.90
CA TRP A 184 -2.18 -0.39 -2.13
C TRP A 184 -3.18 0.36 -2.98
N VAL A 185 -4.25 0.80 -2.33
CA VAL A 185 -5.27 1.71 -2.87
C VAL A 185 -5.32 2.94 -1.98
N PHE A 186 -5.27 4.13 -2.59
CA PHE A 186 -5.32 5.40 -1.90
C PHE A 186 -6.72 6.02 -1.89
N ASN A 187 -6.91 7.00 -1.02
CA ASN A 187 -8.16 7.75 -0.87
C ASN A 187 -8.61 8.49 -2.14
N ASP A 188 -7.69 8.79 -3.08
CA ASP A 188 -8.01 9.36 -4.39
C ASP A 188 -8.35 8.30 -5.46
N GLY A 189 -8.43 7.02 -5.07
CA GLY A 189 -8.74 5.89 -5.94
C GLY A 189 -7.56 5.36 -6.74
N LYS A 190 -6.38 5.98 -6.64
CA LYS A 190 -5.18 5.48 -7.31
C LYS A 190 -4.58 4.31 -6.56
N THR A 191 -3.74 3.57 -7.28
CA THR A 191 -3.05 2.39 -6.75
C THR A 191 -1.55 2.58 -6.77
N LEU A 192 -0.87 1.94 -5.82
CA LEU A 192 0.59 1.78 -5.84
C LEU A 192 0.92 0.30 -5.72
N LYS A 193 1.80 -0.14 -6.61
CA LYS A 193 2.51 -1.42 -6.49
C LYS A 193 3.99 -1.13 -6.40
N GLY A 194 4.68 -1.88 -5.56
CA GLY A 194 6.11 -1.72 -5.38
C GLY A 194 6.71 -2.82 -4.56
N ARG A 195 8.03 -2.74 -4.42
CA ARG A 195 8.81 -3.66 -3.62
C ARG A 195 9.95 -2.90 -2.95
N TYR A 196 10.22 -3.28 -1.72
CA TYR A 196 11.49 -3.05 -1.05
C TYR A 196 12.15 -4.39 -0.78
N LYS A 197 13.46 -4.49 -1.00
CA LYS A 197 14.31 -5.61 -0.62
C LYS A 197 15.63 -5.08 -0.06
N GLY A 198 15.95 -5.43 1.17
CA GLY A 198 17.24 -5.13 1.75
C GLY A 198 17.22 -5.03 3.25
N ASP A 199 18.31 -4.43 3.78
CA ASP A 199 18.56 -4.33 5.21
C ASP A 199 17.67 -3.29 5.87
N VAL A 200 17.00 -3.71 6.94
CA VAL A 200 16.21 -2.83 7.78
C VAL A 200 17.05 -2.38 8.98
N THR A 201 17.12 -1.07 9.21
CA THR A 201 17.74 -0.54 10.43
C THR A 201 16.71 -0.41 11.54
N TRP A 202 17.00 -1.02 12.69
CA TRP A 202 16.14 -0.92 13.86
C TRP A 202 16.32 0.42 14.58
N TYR A 203 15.22 1.13 14.79
CA TYR A 203 15.20 2.37 15.56
C TYR A 203 14.56 2.12 16.93
N ARG A 204 15.02 2.84 17.94
CA ARG A 204 14.44 2.78 19.29
C ARG A 204 13.36 3.85 19.41
N HIS A 205 12.23 3.45 19.97
CA HIS A 205 11.19 4.37 20.41
C HIS A 205 11.38 4.72 21.89
#